data_AF-A0A932FRB2-F1
#
_entry.id   AF-A0A932FRB2-F1
#
_cell.length_a   1.000
_cell.length_b   1.000
_cell.length_c   1.000
_cell.angle_alpha   90.00
_cell.angle_beta   90.00
_cell.angle_gamma   90.00
#
_symmetry.space_group_name_H-M   'P 1'
#
loop_
_entity.id
_entity.type
_entity.pdbx_description
1 polymer ?
#
loop_
_entity_poly.entity_id
_entity_poly.type
_entity_poly.pdbx_seq_one_letter_code
_entity_poly.pdbx_strand_id
1 'polypeptide(L)'
;MPLLAVTALEKLKTLPPDLWLKIGLAIGAFVLAVLVFRRVMKMNKLIVGIVVLVAGSIFFFSWIYNRNEPKFMTPIVEKLAPFFPSAGSYQSKQQTAPKP
;
A
#
# COMPACT_ATOMS: atom_id res chain seq x y z
N MET A 1 -39.28 -8.25 -9.22
CA MET A 1 -37.90 -8.69 -8.91
C MET A 1 -36.96 -8.84 -10.12
N PRO A 2 -37.36 -9.14 -11.38
CA PRO A 2 -36.40 -9.25 -12.48
C PRO A 2 -35.83 -7.90 -12.95
N LEU A 3 -36.57 -6.80 -12.73
CA LEU A 3 -36.16 -5.44 -13.10
C LEU A 3 -34.87 -4.97 -12.39
N LEU A 4 -34.60 -5.43 -11.16
CA LEU A 4 -33.37 -5.10 -10.42
C LEU A 4 -32.15 -5.90 -10.93
N ALA A 5 -32.38 -7.11 -11.42
CA ALA A 5 -31.32 -7.93 -12.00
C ALA A 5 -30.89 -7.40 -13.38
N VAL A 6 -31.85 -6.92 -14.18
CA VAL A 6 -31.57 -6.28 -15.48
C VAL A 6 -30.78 -4.98 -15.29
N THR A 7 -31.17 -4.13 -14.34
CA THR A 7 -30.43 -2.88 -14.06
C THR A 7 -29.06 -3.13 -13.43
N ALA A 8 -28.91 -4.13 -12.55
CA ALA A 8 -27.61 -4.51 -12.01
C ALA A 8 -26.68 -5.07 -13.11
N LEU A 9 -27.21 -5.87 -14.03
CA LEU A 9 -26.43 -6.45 -15.14
C LEU A 9 -25.99 -5.38 -16.15
N GLU A 10 -26.86 -4.42 -16.47
CA GLU A 10 -26.49 -3.26 -17.30
C GLU A 10 -25.41 -2.42 -16.62
N LYS A 11 -25.54 -2.17 -15.31
CA LYS A 11 -24.53 -1.43 -14.54
C LYS A 11 -23.18 -2.17 -14.53
N LEU A 12 -23.17 -3.49 -14.37
CA LEU A 12 -21.98 -4.35 -14.45
C LEU A 12 -21.27 -4.29 -15.81
N LYS A 13 -22.03 -4.23 -16.91
CA LYS A 13 -21.46 -4.10 -18.27
C LYS A 13 -20.88 -2.71 -18.55
N THR A 14 -21.41 -1.67 -17.90
CA THR A 14 -20.87 -0.30 -18.01
C THR A 14 -19.66 -0.05 -17.12
N LEU A 15 -19.25 -1.01 -16.27
CA LEU A 15 -18.09 -0.83 -15.41
C LEU A 15 -16.80 -0.88 -16.25
N PRO A 16 -15.87 0.08 -16.06
CA PRO A 16 -14.60 0.05 -16.74
C PRO A 16 -13.83 -1.23 -16.37
N PRO A 17 -13.13 -1.87 -17.33
CA PRO A 17 -12.37 -3.12 -17.10
C PRO A 17 -11.28 -2.98 -16.02
N ASP A 18 -10.81 -1.76 -15.79
CA ASP A 18 -9.88 -1.41 -14.71
C ASP A 18 -10.46 -1.69 -13.31
N LEU A 19 -11.78 -1.64 -13.16
CA LEU A 19 -12.48 -1.93 -11.91
C LEU A 19 -12.46 -3.44 -11.60
N TRP A 20 -12.57 -4.29 -12.63
CA TRP A 20 -12.44 -5.74 -12.50
C TRP A 20 -11.03 -6.16 -12.10
N LEU A 21 -10.00 -5.50 -12.63
CA LEU A 21 -8.62 -5.71 -12.19
C LEU A 21 -8.44 -5.34 -10.72
N LYS A 22 -8.98 -4.21 -10.26
CA LYS A 22 -8.94 -3.81 -8.85
C LYS A 22 -9.68 -4.80 -7.95
N ILE A 23 -10.83 -5.30 -8.37
CA ILE A 23 -11.59 -6.34 -7.65
C ILE A 23 -10.78 -7.63 -7.57
N GLY A 24 -10.23 -8.10 -8.69
CA GLY A 24 -9.39 -9.31 -8.72
C GLY A 24 -8.15 -9.17 -7.84
N LEU A 25 -7.47 -8.02 -7.89
CA LEU A 25 -6.34 -7.70 -7.03
C LEU A 25 -6.74 -7.68 -5.55
N ALA A 26 -7.88 -7.07 -5.22
CA ALA A 26 -8.38 -7.00 -3.84
C ALA A 26 -8.72 -8.38 -3.29
N ILE A 27 -9.39 -9.23 -4.08
CA ILE A 27 -9.70 -10.61 -3.71
C ILE A 27 -8.40 -11.42 -3.55
N GLY A 28 -7.46 -11.29 -4.48
CA GLY A 28 -6.15 -11.96 -4.40
C GLY A 28 -5.37 -11.56 -3.15
N ALA A 29 -5.32 -10.26 -2.85
CA ALA A 29 -4.70 -9.73 -1.63
C ALA A 29 -5.38 -10.26 -0.36
N PHE A 30 -6.72 -10.35 -0.35
CA PHE A 30 -7.47 -10.90 0.77
C PHE A 30 -7.17 -12.38 1.01
N VAL A 31 -7.15 -13.19 -0.05
CA VAL A 31 -6.80 -14.62 0.05
C VAL A 31 -5.38 -14.80 0.56
N LEU A 32 -4.42 -14.04 0.02
CA LEU A 32 -3.04 -14.04 0.52
C LEU A 32 -2.97 -13.66 2.00
N ALA A 33 -3.68 -12.62 2.42
CA ALA A 33 -3.74 -12.21 3.82
C ALA A 33 -4.27 -13.33 4.71
N VAL A 34 -5.35 -14.02 4.31
CA VAL A 34 -5.91 -15.17 5.06
C VAL A 34 -4.93 -16.33 5.14
N LEU A 35 -4.18 -16.63 4.08
CA LEU A 35 -3.18 -17.69 4.07
C LEU A 35 -2.01 -17.36 5.01
N VAL A 36 -1.48 -16.15 4.93
CA VAL A 36 -0.43 -15.66 5.82
C VAL A 36 -0.92 -15.69 7.27
N PHE A 37 -2.14 -15.20 7.53
CA PHE A 37 -2.74 -15.21 8.86
C PHE A 37 -2.88 -16.62 9.43
N ARG A 38 -3.37 -17.58 8.63
CA ARG A 38 -3.45 -19.00 9.02
C ARG A 38 -2.07 -19.59 9.33
N ARG A 39 -1.03 -19.18 8.61
CA ARG A 39 0.35 -19.64 8.84
C ARG A 39 0.92 -19.05 10.12
N VAL A 40 0.71 -17.75 10.32
CA VAL A 40 1.11 -16.97 11.50
C VAL A 40 0.47 -17.52 12.78
N MET A 41 -0.82 -17.87 12.74
CA MET A 41 -1.55 -18.47 13.88
C MET A 41 -0.97 -19.81 14.35
N LYS A 42 -0.26 -20.54 13.48
CA LYS A 42 0.39 -21.82 13.82
C LYS A 42 1.84 -21.66 14.28
N MET A 43 2.40 -20.45 14.20
CA MET A 43 3.79 -20.16 14.56
C MET A 43 3.90 -19.61 15.98
N ASN A 44 5.10 -19.70 16.55
CA ASN A 44 5.39 -19.05 17.83
C ASN A 44 5.18 -17.53 17.70
N LYS A 45 4.37 -16.94 18.58
CA LYS A 45 3.99 -15.53 18.56
C LYS A 45 5.21 -14.59 18.57
N LEU A 46 6.30 -15.02 19.20
CA LEU A 46 7.56 -14.28 19.24
C LEU A 46 8.23 -14.16 17.85
N ILE A 47 8.28 -15.25 17.09
CA ILE A 47 8.85 -15.27 15.74
C ILE A 47 8.01 -14.42 14.80
N VAL A 48 6.68 -14.52 14.92
CA VAL A 48 5.73 -13.68 14.18
C VAL A 48 5.98 -12.20 14.49
N GLY A 49 6.11 -11.85 15.77
CA GLY A 49 6.36 -10.47 16.19
C GLY A 49 7.64 -9.91 15.55
N ILE A 50 8.73 -10.67 15.55
CA ILE A 50 9.99 -10.27 14.91
C ILE A 50 9.81 -10.09 13.41
N VAL A 51 9.17 -11.05 12.73
CA VAL A 51 8.94 -10.98 11.28
C VAL A 51 8.07 -9.77 10.92
N VAL A 52 7.00 -9.52 11.67
CA VAL A 52 6.11 -8.37 11.46
C VAL A 52 6.85 -7.06 11.71
N LEU A 53 7.70 -6.99 12.74
CA LEU A 53 8.50 -5.81 13.02
C LEU A 53 9.49 -5.54 11.88
N VAL A 54 10.25 -6.54 11.45
CA VAL A 54 11.26 -6.38 10.38
C VAL A 54 10.59 -6.07 9.04
N ALA A 55 9.61 -6.88 8.62
CA ALA A 55 8.90 -6.66 7.36
C ALA A 55 8.15 -5.32 7.39
N GLY A 56 7.44 -5.03 8.49
CA GLY A 56 6.74 -3.77 8.70
C GLY A 56 7.68 -2.57 8.62
N SER A 57 8.89 -2.67 9.18
CA SER A 57 9.91 -1.63 9.06
C SER A 57 10.33 -1.43 7.60
N ILE A 58 10.64 -2.50 6.87
CA ILE A 58 11.05 -2.41 5.45
C ILE A 58 9.94 -1.79 4.61
N PHE A 59 8.70 -2.24 4.77
CA PHE A 59 7.55 -1.68 4.07
C PHE A 59 7.32 -0.22 4.45
N PHE A 60 7.40 0.13 5.74
CA PHE A 60 7.22 1.49 6.24
C PHE A 60 8.30 2.45 5.71
N PHE A 61 9.57 2.05 5.76
CA PHE A 61 10.68 2.85 5.20
C PHE A 61 10.57 2.95 3.68
N SER A 62 10.25 1.85 2.98
CA SER A 62 10.02 1.88 1.53
C SER A 62 8.85 2.79 1.15
N TRP A 63 7.80 2.78 1.95
CA TRP A 63 6.61 3.61 1.77
C TRP A 63 6.90 5.10 1.99
N ILE A 64 7.61 5.47 3.08
CA ILE A 64 8.06 6.85 3.34
C ILE A 64 9.05 7.31 2.27
N TYR A 65 10.01 6.46 1.89
CA TYR A 65 11.05 6.79 0.92
C TYR A 65 10.47 7.07 -0.48
N ASN A 66 9.54 6.21 -0.93
CA ASN A 66 8.87 6.35 -2.22
C ASN A 66 7.66 7.29 -2.21
N ARG A 67 7.29 7.86 -1.04
CA ARG A 67 6.16 8.80 -0.86
C ARG A 67 4.85 8.31 -1.52
N ASN A 68 4.62 7.00 -1.56
CA ASN A 68 3.41 6.41 -2.13
C ASN A 68 2.28 6.40 -1.09
N GLU A 69 2.02 7.57 -0.53
CA GLU A 69 1.11 7.76 0.59
C GLU A 69 -0.32 8.04 0.11
N PRO A 70 -1.33 7.44 0.73
CA PRO A 70 -2.71 7.89 0.60
C PRO A 70 -2.85 9.33 1.13
N LYS A 71 -3.64 10.15 0.42
CA LYS A 71 -3.86 11.59 0.74
C LYS A 71 -4.28 11.89 2.19
N PHE A 72 -4.82 10.90 2.92
CA PHE A 72 -5.25 11.06 4.31
C PHE A 72 -4.10 10.91 5.32
N MET A 73 -3.00 10.24 4.97
CA MET A 73 -1.83 10.08 5.86
C MET A 73 -0.74 11.13 5.65
N THR A 74 -0.81 11.84 4.52
CA THR A 74 0.11 12.93 4.16
C THR A 74 0.36 13.95 5.29
N PRO A 75 -0.63 14.45 6.05
CA PRO A 75 -0.35 15.45 7.10
C PRO A 75 0.46 14.91 8.28
N ILE A 76 0.46 13.59 8.50
CA ILE A 76 1.24 12.93 9.56
C ILE A 76 2.65 12.67 9.06
N VAL A 77 2.77 12.11 7.85
CA VAL A 77 4.08 11.78 7.29
C VAL A 77 4.86 13.05 6.94
N GLU A 78 4.22 14.15 6.55
CA GLU A 78 4.89 15.44 6.28
C GLU A 78 5.54 16.05 7.54
N LYS A 79 4.98 15.81 8.73
CA LYS A 79 5.60 16.19 10.01
C LYS A 79 6.79 15.30 10.38
N LEU A 80 6.79 14.05 9.94
CA LEU A 80 7.87 13.08 10.17
C LEU A 80 8.94 13.15 9.07
N ALA A 81 8.61 13.67 7.89
CA ALA A 81 9.47 13.84 6.73
C ALA A 81 10.82 14.52 7.00
N PRO A 82 10.96 15.52 7.89
CA PRO A 82 12.28 16.10 8.17
C PRO A 82 13.24 15.13 8.89
N PHE A 83 12.74 14.04 9.49
CA PHE A 83 13.57 13.06 10.19
C PHE A 83 13.95 11.86 9.30
N PHE A 84 13.17 11.57 8.26
CA PHE A 84 13.38 10.41 7.40
C PHE A 84 13.92 10.81 6.02
N PRO A 85 14.99 10.15 5.53
CA PRO A 85 15.51 10.41 4.19
C PRO A 85 14.45 10.01 3.15
N SER A 86 14.08 10.96 2.30
CA SER A 86 13.19 10.73 1.15
C SER A 86 14.01 10.78 -0.14
N ALA A 87 13.59 10.07 -1.18
CA ALA A 87 14.30 10.03 -2.46
C ALA A 87 14.58 11.45 -3.03
N GLY A 88 13.66 12.40 -2.83
CA GLY A 88 13.82 13.80 -3.25
C GLY A 88 14.85 14.61 -2.46
N SER A 89 15.23 14.20 -1.25
CA SER A 89 16.22 14.91 -0.43
C SER A 89 17.66 14.78 -0.95
N TYR A 90 17.92 13.76 -1.79
CA TYR A 90 19.20 13.60 -2.47
C TYR A 90 19.29 14.49 -3.73
N GLN A 91 18.17 14.67 -4.46
CA GLN A 91 18.11 15.54 -5.63
C GLN A 91 18.29 17.03 -5.27
N SER A 92 17.71 17.50 -4.16
CA SER A 92 17.85 18.89 -3.73
C SER A 92 19.28 19.22 -3.26
N LYS A 93 19.97 18.27 -2.61
CA LYS A 93 21.38 18.45 -2.20
C LYS A 93 22.36 18.39 -3.37
N GLN A 94 22.05 17.64 -4.43
CA GLN A 94 22.88 17.54 -5.64
C GLN A 94 22.71 18.73 -6.61
N GLN A 95 21.61 19.47 -6.53
CA GLN A 95 21.41 20.70 -7.32
C GLN A 95 22.23 21.91 -6.80
N THR A 96 22.72 21.85 -5.56
CA THR A 96 23.70 22.79 -4.98
C THR A 96 25.16 22.37 -5.26
N ALA A 97 25.46 21.87 -6.46
CA ALA A 97 26.84 21.84 -6.91
C ALA A 97 27.30 23.31 -7.12
N PRO A 98 28.51 23.72 -6.67
CA PRO A 98 28.97 25.08 -6.85
C PRO A 98 29.10 25.36 -8.34
N LYS A 99 28.50 26.47 -8.79
CA LYS A 99 28.69 27.00 -10.14
C LYS A 99 30.20 27.28 -10.33
N PRO A 100 30.81 26.83 -11.45
CA PRO A 100 32.24 26.97 -11.69
C PRO A 100 32.69 28.44 -11.74
#